data_AF-A0A9D1R3U3-F1
#
_entry.id   AF-A0A9D1R3U3-F1
#
_cell.length_a   1.000
_cell.length_b   1.000
_cell.length_c   1.000
_cell.angle_alpha   90.00
_cell.angle_beta   90.00
_cell.angle_gamma   90.00
#
_symmetry.space_group_name_H-M   'P 1'
#
loop_
_entity.id
_entity.type
_entity.pdbx_description
1 polymer ?
#
loop_
_entity_poly.entity_id
_entity_poly.type
_entity_poly.pdbx_seq_one_letter_code
_entity_poly.pdbx_strand_id
1 'polypeptide(L)'
;MEVRELRLQTGLSQSKFAKMFDVPVSTLKDWEQERRNPPAYVINMMRTILQYKGMLISQSYVEACDARRKSVENAMAIMLSATNGPDEVFMEVLDSYIFGKITLEEMEVRIDRFEYLGA
;
A
#
# COMPACT_ATOMS: atom_id res chain seq x y z
N MET A 1 -2.88 7.64 19.16
CA MET A 1 -1.59 7.22 18.57
C MET A 1 -0.89 8.48 18.10
N GLU A 2 0.11 8.91 18.86
CA GLU A 2 0.84 10.16 18.63
C GLU A 2 1.95 9.97 17.59
N VAL A 3 2.44 11.08 17.01
CA VAL A 3 3.54 11.04 16.03
C VAL A 3 4.80 10.37 16.60
N ARG A 4 5.04 10.55 17.91
CA ARG A 4 6.15 9.90 18.61
C ARG A 4 6.04 8.38 18.58
N GLU A 5 4.84 7.85 18.81
CA GLU A 5 4.58 6.42 18.83
C GLU A 5 4.76 5.80 17.44
N LEU A 6 4.22 6.47 16.42
CA LEU A 6 4.45 6.13 15.01
C LEU A 6 5.94 6.00 14.70
N ARG A 7 6.74 6.99 15.10
CA ARG A 7 8.19 6.95 14.86
C ARG A 7 8.87 5.80 15.60
N LEU A 8 8.55 5.60 16.89
CA LEU A 8 9.20 4.56 17.69
C LEU A 8 8.98 3.16 17.10
N GLN A 9 7.79 2.88 16.57
CA GLN A 9 7.48 1.61 15.91
C GLN A 9 8.34 1.35 14.65
N THR A 10 8.79 2.41 13.97
CA THR A 10 9.68 2.27 12.81
C THR A 10 11.14 2.00 13.16
N GLY A 11 11.55 2.19 14.43
CA GLY A 11 12.95 2.14 14.85
C GLY A 11 13.82 3.30 14.33
N LEU A 12 13.24 4.32 13.68
CA LEU A 12 13.98 5.43 13.10
C LEU A 12 14.31 6.52 14.13
N SER A 13 15.47 7.15 13.94
CA SER A 13 15.80 8.41 14.60
C SER A 13 14.86 9.53 14.16
N GLN A 14 14.73 10.58 14.97
CA GLN A 14 13.91 11.74 14.66
C GLN A 14 14.29 12.37 13.31
N SER A 15 15.59 12.50 13.02
CA SER A 15 16.07 13.03 11.74
C SER A 15 15.71 12.16 10.53
N LYS A 16 15.80 10.83 10.66
CA LYS A 16 15.43 9.91 9.57
C LYS A 16 13.92 9.89 9.33
N PHE A 17 13.11 9.93 10.39
CA PHE A 17 11.66 9.98 10.30
C PHE A 17 11.17 11.30 9.70
N ALA A 18 11.73 12.42 10.16
CA ALA A 18 11.50 13.75 9.60
C ALA A 18 11.79 13.78 8.09
N LYS A 19 12.95 13.26 7.68
CA LYS A 19 13.35 13.16 6.26
C LYS A 19 12.39 12.29 5.44
N MET A 20 11.89 11.19 6.00
CA MET A 20 10.97 10.29 5.29
C MET A 20 9.64 10.96 4.92
N PHE A 21 9.16 11.87 5.77
CA PHE A 21 7.91 12.61 5.53
C PHE A 21 8.11 14.01 4.98
N ASP A 22 9.36 14.38 4.68
CA ASP A 22 9.75 15.73 4.26
C ASP A 22 9.24 16.83 5.24
N VAL A 23 9.34 16.54 6.54
CA VAL A 23 8.97 17.46 7.62
C VAL A 23 10.25 17.97 8.28
N PRO A 24 10.36 19.28 8.61
CA PRO A 24 11.50 19.77 9.38
C PRO A 24 11.64 19.05 10.73
N VAL A 25 12.88 18.71 11.12
CA VAL A 25 13.15 18.02 12.40
C VAL A 25 12.60 18.82 13.59
N SER A 26 12.65 20.16 13.52
CA SER A 26 12.07 21.06 14.52
C SER A 26 10.55 20.90 14.63
N THR A 27 9.84 20.83 13.51
CA THR A 27 8.40 20.61 13.46
C THR A 27 8.03 19.25 14.04
N LEU A 28 8.74 18.18 13.65
CA LEU A 28 8.54 16.85 14.23
C LEU A 28 8.78 16.85 15.74
N LYS A 29 9.81 17.57 16.21
CA LYS A 29 10.09 17.72 17.64
C LYS A 29 8.98 18.45 18.39
N ASP A 30 8.42 19.51 17.81
CA ASP A 30 7.29 20.22 18.41
C ASP A 30 6.04 19.33 18.50
N TRP A 31 5.80 18.47 17.50
CA TRP A 31 4.74 17.47 17.53
C TRP A 31 4.98 16.40 18.60
N GLU A 32 6.19 15.83 18.68
CA GLU A 32 6.51 14.79 19.67
C GLU A 32 6.54 15.31 21.12
N GLN A 33 6.67 16.62 21.31
CA GLN A 33 6.67 17.30 22.61
C GLN A 33 5.34 17.98 22.93
N GLU A 34 4.30 17.77 22.11
CA GLU A 34 2.96 18.35 22.29
C GLU A 34 2.94 19.90 22.34
N ARG A 35 4.01 20.55 21.86
CA ARG A 35 4.07 22.02 21.74
C ARG A 35 3.22 22.53 20.59
N ARG A 36 3.01 21.68 19.59
CA ARG A 36 2.07 21.86 18.48
C ARG A 36 1.45 20.51 18.17
N ASN A 37 0.18 20.49 17.79
CA ASN A 37 -0.48 19.27 17.36
C ASN A 37 -0.53 19.22 15.83
N PRO A 38 -0.08 18.12 15.20
CA PRO A 38 -0.31 17.92 13.78
C PRO A 38 -1.81 17.77 13.52
N PRO A 39 -2.32 18.23 12.37
CA PRO A 39 -3.69 17.92 11.97
C PRO A 39 -3.93 16.40 11.97
N ALA A 40 -5.13 15.97 12.36
CA ALA A 40 -5.48 14.55 12.43
C ALA A 40 -5.25 13.79 11.10
N TYR A 41 -5.48 14.45 9.96
CA TYR A 41 -5.23 13.87 8.65
C TYR A 41 -3.75 13.57 8.40
N VAL A 42 -2.82 14.36 8.96
CA VAL A 42 -1.36 14.12 8.83
C VAL A 42 -0.97 12.86 9.59
N ILE A 43 -1.49 12.69 10.82
CA ILE A 43 -1.24 11.48 11.61
C ILE A 43 -1.77 10.24 10.88
N ASN A 44 -2.97 10.33 10.31
CA ASN A 44 -3.55 9.25 9.52
C ASN A 44 -2.72 8.94 8.26
N MET A 45 -2.30 9.96 7.52
CA MET A 45 -1.44 9.81 6.34
C MET A 45 -0.10 9.14 6.70
N MET A 46 0.55 9.56 7.78
CA MET A 46 1.77 8.93 8.27
C MET A 46 1.56 7.45 8.59
N ARG A 47 0.49 7.11 9.32
CA ARG A 47 0.15 5.72 9.66
C ARG A 47 -0.03 4.88 8.39
N THR A 48 -0.84 5.37 7.45
CA THR A 48 -1.13 4.69 6.19
C THR A 48 0.15 4.44 5.37
N ILE A 49 1.01 5.45 5.23
CA ILE A 49 2.28 5.30 4.51
C ILE A 49 3.18 4.24 5.16
N LEU A 50 3.27 4.23 6.50
CA LEU A 50 4.10 3.25 7.21
C LEU A 50 3.53 1.82 7.07
N GLN A 51 2.21 1.66 7.07
CA GLN A 51 1.55 0.39 6.77
C GLN A 51 1.89 -0.08 5.36
N TYR A 52 1.70 0.76 4.34
CA TYR A 52 2.04 0.44 2.95
C TYR A 52 3.51 0.08 2.75
N LYS A 53 4.41 0.68 3.52
CA LYS A 53 5.84 0.35 3.49
C LYS A 53 6.21 -0.92 4.27
N GLY A 54 5.23 -1.60 4.88
CA GLY A 54 5.46 -2.76 5.76
C GLY A 54 6.24 -2.42 7.03
N MET A 55 6.39 -1.12 7.35
CA MET A 55 7.06 -0.65 8.58
C MET A 55 6.14 -0.69 9.80
N LEU A 56 4.84 -0.85 9.55
CA LEU A 56 3.79 -0.89 10.55
C LEU A 56 2.82 -2.00 10.16
N ILE A 57 2.90 -3.14 10.84
CA ILE A 57 2.02 -4.26 10.57
C ILE A 57 0.80 -4.12 11.49
N SER A 58 -0.31 -3.64 10.95
CA SER A 58 -1.61 -3.75 11.63
C SER A 58 -2.34 -5.01 11.20
N GLN A 59 -3.20 -5.53 12.07
CA GLN A 59 -4.06 -6.67 11.75
C GLN A 59 -4.87 -6.42 10.45
N SER A 60 -5.42 -5.22 10.29
CA SER A 60 -6.13 -4.81 9.07
C SER A 60 -5.25 -4.77 7.82
N TYR A 61 -3.95 -4.45 7.96
CA TYR A 61 -3.01 -4.45 6.84
C TYR A 61 -2.67 -5.88 6.42
N VAL A 62 -2.48 -6.78 7.39
CA VAL A 62 -2.28 -8.22 7.13
C VAL A 62 -3.51 -8.79 6.42
N GLU A 63 -4.72 -8.50 6.91
CA GLU A 63 -5.96 -8.95 6.27
C GLU A 63 -6.11 -8.44 4.84
N ALA A 64 -5.78 -7.17 4.57
CA ALA A 64 -5.81 -6.60 3.22
C ALA A 64 -4.76 -7.23 2.30
N CYS A 65 -3.55 -7.49 2.80
CA CYS A 65 -2.51 -8.20 2.05
C CYS A 65 -2.92 -9.63 1.74
N ASP A 66 -3.52 -10.32 2.70
CA ASP A 66 -4.01 -11.68 2.56
C ASP A 66 -5.15 -11.78 1.55
N ALA A 67 -6.07 -10.81 1.57
CA ALA A 67 -7.16 -10.71 0.59
C ALA A 67 -6.61 -10.48 -0.83
N ARG A 68 -5.68 -9.53 -1.00
CA ARG A 68 -5.03 -9.27 -2.29
C ARG A 68 -4.27 -10.51 -2.78
N ARG A 69 -3.53 -11.18 -1.91
CA ARG A 69 -2.79 -12.41 -2.24
C ARG A 69 -3.73 -13.53 -2.70
N LYS A 70 -4.83 -13.81 -1.98
CA LYS A 70 -5.82 -14.80 -2.41
C LYS A 70 -6.46 -14.47 -3.75
N SER A 71 -6.73 -13.19 -4.00
CA SER A 71 -7.25 -12.73 -5.29
C SER A 71 -6.26 -12.99 -6.43
N VAL A 72 -4.98 -12.67 -6.23
CA VAL A 72 -3.91 -12.99 -7.20
C VAL A 72 -3.77 -14.48 -7.41
N GLU A 73 -3.78 -15.29 -6.35
CA GLU A 73 -3.70 -16.75 -6.43
C GLU A 73 -4.85 -17.33 -7.27
N ASN A 74 -6.08 -16.84 -7.07
CA ASN A 74 -7.25 -17.26 -7.84
C ASN A 74 -7.14 -16.85 -9.32
N ALA A 75 -6.74 -15.61 -9.60
CA ALA A 75 -6.53 -15.13 -10.96
C ALA A 75 -5.44 -15.93 -11.68
N MET A 76 -4.32 -16.21 -11.01
CA MET A 76 -3.24 -17.06 -11.54
C MET A 76 -3.71 -18.48 -11.81
N ALA A 77 -4.51 -19.08 -10.93
CA ALA A 77 -5.04 -20.43 -11.13
C ALA A 77 -5.93 -20.51 -12.38
N ILE A 78 -6.78 -19.51 -12.60
CA ILE A 78 -7.61 -19.39 -13.82
C ILE A 78 -6.71 -19.27 -15.05
N MET A 79 -5.73 -18.36 -15.03
CA MET A 79 -4.85 -18.10 -16.18
C MET A 79 -3.90 -19.26 -16.51
N LEU A 80 -3.36 -19.96 -15.51
CA LEU A 80 -2.50 -21.14 -15.73
C LEU A 80 -3.27 -22.35 -16.22
N SER A 81 -4.58 -22.40 -15.97
CA SER A 81 -5.47 -23.40 -16.57
C SER A 81 -5.88 -23.06 -18.01
N ALA A 82 -5.60 -21.83 -18.47
CA ALA A 82 -5.87 -21.41 -19.86
C ALA A 82 -4.79 -21.94 -20.81
N THR A 83 -5.20 -22.33 -22.02
CA THR A 83 -4.35 -23.02 -23.01
C THR A 83 -3.13 -22.22 -23.50
N ASN A 84 -3.15 -20.89 -23.37
CA ASN A 84 -2.09 -20.00 -23.88
C ASN A 84 -1.32 -19.25 -22.77
N GLY A 85 -1.65 -19.48 -21.49
CA GLY A 85 -1.03 -18.77 -20.36
C GLY A 85 -1.28 -17.26 -20.35
N PRO A 86 -0.67 -16.52 -19.39
CA PRO A 86 -0.77 -15.06 -19.31
C PRO A 86 0.08 -14.38 -20.39
N ASP A 87 -0.51 -13.40 -21.09
CA ASP A 87 0.21 -12.53 -22.03
C ASP A 87 0.73 -11.25 -21.36
N GLU A 88 1.51 -10.45 -22.10
CA GLU A 88 2.16 -9.23 -21.59
C GLU A 88 1.14 -8.21 -21.08
N VAL A 89 -0.01 -8.09 -21.76
CA VAL A 89 -1.07 -7.15 -21.41
C VAL A 89 -1.69 -7.52 -20.06
N PHE A 90 -1.96 -8.81 -19.83
CA PHE A 90 -2.42 -9.28 -18.53
C PHE A 90 -1.41 -9.00 -17.42
N MET A 91 -0.11 -9.22 -17.67
CA MET A 91 0.94 -9.00 -16.67
C MET A 91 1.03 -7.53 -16.25
N GLU A 92 0.89 -6.57 -17.16
CA GLU A 92 0.87 -5.13 -16.83
C GLU A 92 -0.32 -4.74 -15.93
N VAL A 93 -1.47 -5.39 -16.13
CA VAL A 93 -2.68 -5.16 -15.34
C VAL A 93 -2.55 -5.79 -13.96
N LEU A 94 -2.02 -7.01 -13.90
CA LEU A 94 -1.73 -7.68 -12.64
C LEU A 94 -0.73 -6.87 -11.81
N ASP A 95 0.33 -6.36 -12.43
CA ASP A 95 1.27 -5.45 -11.78
C ASP A 95 0.56 -4.19 -11.28
N SER A 96 -0.30 -3.59 -12.09
CA SER A 96 -1.08 -2.41 -11.69
C SER A 96 -1.99 -2.69 -10.49
N TYR A 97 -2.60 -3.87 -10.40
CA TYR A 97 -3.39 -4.30 -9.24
C TYR A 97 -2.53 -4.58 -8.00
N ILE A 98 -1.41 -5.30 -8.17
CA ILE A 98 -0.45 -5.60 -7.10
C ILE A 98 0.10 -4.30 -6.50
N PHE A 99 0.45 -3.32 -7.33
CA PHE A 99 0.91 -1.99 -6.91
C PHE A 99 -0.22 -1.07 -6.44
N GLY A 100 -1.48 -1.52 -6.46
CA GLY A 100 -2.63 -0.74 -6.00
C GLY A 100 -2.97 0.48 -6.85
N LYS A 101 -2.52 0.50 -8.12
CA LYS A 101 -2.90 1.53 -9.10
C LYS A 101 -4.34 1.36 -9.59
N ILE A 102 -4.85 0.14 -9.53
CA ILE A 102 -6.25 -0.22 -9.82
C ILE A 102 -6.79 -1.11 -8.70
N THR A 103 -8.10 -1.09 -8.52
CA THR A 103 -8.86 -1.96 -7.62
C THR A 103 -9.14 -3.31 -8.27
N LEU A 104 -9.63 -4.27 -7.47
CA LEU A 104 -10.04 -5.58 -7.97
C LEU A 104 -11.21 -5.45 -8.94
N GLU A 105 -12.20 -4.63 -8.57
CA GLU A 105 -13.38 -4.38 -9.41
C GLU A 105 -12.99 -3.75 -10.76
N GLU A 106 -12.02 -2.84 -10.75
CA GLU A 106 -11.46 -2.28 -11.99
C GLU A 106 -10.68 -3.30 -12.82
N MET A 107 -10.00 -4.27 -12.19
CA MET A 107 -9.32 -5.35 -12.90
C MET A 107 -10.33 -6.33 -13.52
N GLU A 108 -11.34 -6.74 -12.76
CA GLU A 108 -12.42 -7.65 -13.20
C GLU A 108 -13.19 -7.07 -14.38
N VAL A 109 -13.61 -5.79 -14.31
CA VAL A 109 -14.32 -5.11 -15.41
C VAL A 109 -13.51 -5.12 -16.70
N ARG A 110 -12.18 -4.99 -16.63
CA ARG A 110 -11.35 -4.99 -17.83
C ARG A 110 -11.11 -6.40 -18.38
N ILE A 111 -11.01 -7.41 -17.50
CA ILE A 111 -10.96 -8.83 -17.89
C ILE A 111 -12.25 -9.23 -18.62
N ASP A 112 -13.41 -8.85 -18.09
CA ASP A 112 -14.73 -9.17 -18.66
C ASP A 112 -14.98 -8.53 -20.03
N ARG A 113 -14.31 -7.41 -20.32
CA ARG A 113 -14.39 -6.75 -21.63
C ARG A 113 -13.54 -7.43 -22.70
N PHE A 114 -12.80 -8.48 -22.36
CA PHE A 114 -11.84 -9.15 -23.24
C PHE A 114 -10.85 -8.16 -23.89
N GLU A 115 -10.58 -7.02 -23.25
CA GLU A 115 -9.56 -6.05 -23.70
C GLU A 115 -8.15 -6.66 -23.66
N TYR A 116 -8.02 -7.90 -23.15
CA TYR A 116 -6.79 -8.66 -22.92
C TYR A 116 -6.72 -9.98 -23.68
N LEU A 117 -7.69 -10.25 -24.56
CA LEU A 117 -7.48 -11.24 -25.61
C LEU A 117 -7.04 -10.44 -26.83
N GLY A 118 -5.73 -10.43 -27.09
CA GLY A 118 -5.21 -9.91 -28.35
C GLY A 118 -6.01 -10.50 -29.52
N ALA A 119 -6.38 -9.63 -30.47
CA ALA A 119 -6.94 -10.03 -31.76
C ALA A 119 -6.01 -10.98 -32.53
#